data_AF-A0A2V6WRI3-F1
#
_entry.id   AF-A0A2V6WRI3-F1
#
_cell.length_a   1.000
_cell.length_b   1.000
_cell.length_c   1.000
_cell.angle_alpha   90.00
_cell.angle_beta   90.00
_cell.angle_gamma   90.00
#
_symmetry.space_group_name_H-M   'P 1'
#
loop_
_entity.id
_entity.type
_entity.pdbx_description
1 polymer ?
#
loop_
_entity_poly.entity_id
_entity_poly.type
_entity_poly.pdbx_seq_one_letter_code
_entity_poly.pdbx_strand_id
1 'polypeptide(L)' 'SALRREAVGEVVAAMAELPPAYRAALTLRHMQQLSYQEVADTLGIPLGTVKTHLHRARAALKARLAARRRETQS' A
#
# COMPACT_ATOMS: atom_id res chain seq x y z
N SER A 1 -8.90 -8.60 -19.23
CA SER A 1 -8.19 -9.86 -19.50
C SER A 1 -7.76 -10.52 -18.20
N ALA A 2 -7.48 -11.82 -18.19
CA ALA A 2 -7.05 -12.58 -17.01
C ALA A 2 -5.78 -12.00 -16.37
N LEU A 3 -4.79 -11.60 -17.18
CA LEU A 3 -3.54 -10.97 -16.75
C LEU A 3 -3.73 -9.73 -15.85
N ARG A 4 -4.74 -8.89 -16.14
CA ARG A 4 -5.04 -7.73 -15.29
C ARG A 4 -5.60 -8.15 -13.93
N ARG A 5 -6.39 -9.22 -13.86
CA ARG A 5 -6.93 -9.73 -12.58
C ARG A 5 -5.84 -10.34 -11.72
N GLU A 6 -4.92 -11.07 -12.33
CA GLU A 6 -3.74 -11.64 -11.67
C GLU A 6 -2.84 -10.55 -11.07
N ALA A 7 -2.50 -9.52 -11.87
CA ALA A 7 -1.72 -8.39 -11.40
C ALA A 7 -2.40 -7.62 -10.24
N VAL A 8 -3.73 -7.50 -10.25
CA VAL A 8 -4.49 -6.91 -9.13
C VAL A 8 -4.43 -7.80 -7.89
N GLY A 9 -4.56 -9.12 -8.05
CA GLY A 9 -4.47 -10.09 -6.96
C GLY A 9 -3.11 -10.04 -6.24
N GLU A 10 -2.02 -9.95 -7.00
CA GLU A 10 -0.66 -9.80 -6.43
C GLU A 10 -0.51 -8.54 -5.59
N VAL A 11 -1.05 -7.41 -6.07
CA VAL A 11 -1.00 -6.13 -5.34
C VAL A 11 -1.80 -6.23 -4.05
N VAL A 12 -3.00 -6.83 -4.10
CA VAL A 12 -3.84 -7.01 -2.91
C VAL A 12 -3.16 -7.91 -1.88
N ALA A 13 -2.57 -9.03 -2.30
CA ALA A 13 -1.82 -9.92 -1.42
C ALA A 13 -0.59 -9.22 -0.80
N ALA A 14 0.18 -8.48 -1.60
CA ALA A 14 1.34 -7.74 -1.10
C ALA A 14 0.95 -6.60 -0.15
N MET A 15 -0.21 -5.96 -0.34
CA MET A 15 -0.74 -4.97 0.58
C MET A 15 -1.17 -5.58 1.92
N ALA A 16 -1.68 -6.81 1.93
CA ALA A 16 -2.11 -7.50 3.16
C ALA A 16 -0.96 -7.72 4.15
N GLU A 17 0.27 -7.89 3.66
CA GLU A 17 1.46 -8.07 4.49
C GLU A 17 2.10 -6.77 4.99
N LEU A 18 1.61 -5.61 4.56
CA LEU A 18 2.12 -4.34 5.07
C LEU A 18 1.75 -4.18 6.54
N PRO A 19 2.59 -3.49 7.35
CA PRO A 19 2.20 -3.06 8.67
C PRO A 19 0.84 -2.35 8.64
N PRO A 20 -0.06 -2.59 9.62
CA PRO A 20 -1.44 -2.10 9.57
C PRO A 20 -1.53 -0.58 9.34
N ALA A 21 -0.67 0.20 9.98
CA ALA A 21 -0.63 1.65 9.82
C ALA A 21 -0.25 2.10 8.39
N TYR A 22 0.62 1.35 7.71
CA TYR A 22 1.05 1.63 6.35
C TYR A 22 -0.04 1.27 5.35
N ARG A 23 -0.66 0.09 5.54
CA ARG A 23 -1.81 -0.35 4.74
C ARG A 23 -2.95 0.65 4.84
N ALA A 24 -3.33 1.07 6.05
CA ALA A 24 -4.41 2.03 6.26
C ALA A 24 -4.17 3.35 5.53
N ALA A 25 -2.98 3.95 5.69
CA ALA A 25 -2.64 5.19 4.99
C ALA A 25 -2.66 5.02 3.46
N LEU A 26 -2.14 3.90 2.95
CA LEU A 26 -2.10 3.63 1.51
C LEU A 26 -3.52 3.42 0.94
N THR A 27 -4.37 2.66 1.62
CA THR A 27 -5.77 2.41 1.23
C THR A 27 -6.57 3.70 1.19
N LEU A 28 -6.52 4.50 2.25
CA LEU A 28 -7.24 5.78 2.29
C LEU A 28 -6.78 6.73 1.19
N ARG A 29 -5.47 6.82 0.94
CA ARG A 29 -4.94 7.69 -0.10
C ARG A 29 -5.26 7.21 -1.53
N HIS A 30 -5.06 5.93 -1.81
CA HIS A 30 -5.03 5.42 -3.18
C HIS A 30 -6.34 4.74 -3.61
N MET A 31 -7.10 4.17 -2.68
CA MET A 31 -8.37 3.50 -2.99
C MET A 31 -9.56 4.40 -2.69
N GLN A 32 -9.52 5.14 -1.57
CA GLN A 32 -10.57 6.10 -1.20
C GLN A 32 -10.29 7.52 -1.70
N GLN A 33 -9.17 7.72 -2.39
CA GLN A 33 -8.76 9.00 -3.00
C GLN A 33 -8.70 10.20 -2.04
N LEU A 34 -8.56 9.97 -0.73
CA LEU A 34 -8.48 11.03 0.26
C LEU A 34 -7.21 11.87 0.10
N SER A 35 -7.30 13.16 0.38
CA SER A 35 -6.17 14.06 0.56
C SER A 35 -5.30 13.63 1.76
N TYR A 36 -4.06 14.11 1.84
CA TYR A 36 -3.21 13.78 3.00
C TYR A 36 -3.78 14.33 4.31
N GLN A 37 -4.51 15.44 4.25
CA GLN A 37 -5.18 16.02 5.41
C GLN A 37 -6.34 15.12 5.86
N GLU A 38 -7.21 14.70 4.95
CA GLU A 38 -8.32 13.78 5.28
C GLU A 38 -7.80 12.42 5.80
N VAL A 39 -6.66 11.93 5.28
CA VAL A 39 -6.00 10.72 5.84
C VAL A 39 -5.51 10.97 7.27
N ALA A 40 -4.91 12.12 7.54
CA ALA A 40 -4.45 12.49 8.89
C ALA A 40 -5.64 12.54 9.86
N ASP A 41 -6.72 13.21 9.46
CA ASP A 41 -7.93 13.38 10.26
C ASP A 41 -8.62 12.03 10.51
N THR A 42 -8.74 11.19 9.47
CA THR A 42 -9.35 9.85 9.56
C THR A 42 -8.57 8.91 10.49
N LEU A 43 -7.24 8.98 10.47
CA LEU A 43 -6.39 8.11 11.28
C LEU A 43 -6.04 8.69 12.66
N GLY A 44 -6.39 9.95 12.93
CA GLY A 44 -6.01 10.65 14.16
C GLY A 44 -4.50 10.80 14.33
N ILE A 45 -3.76 10.99 13.24
CA ILE A 45 -2.29 11.11 13.27
C ILE A 45 -1.80 12.40 12.60
N PRO A 46 -0.60 12.92 12.95
CA PRO A 46 -0.05 14.11 12.31
C PRO A 46 0.15 13.95 10.80
N LEU A 47 -0.04 15.04 10.04
CA LEU A 47 0.20 15.08 8.59
C LEU A 47 1.63 14.64 8.21
N GLY A 48 2.64 14.97 9.03
CA GLY A 48 4.02 14.50 8.86
C GLY A 48 4.15 12.97 8.98
N THR A 49 3.37 12.37 9.87
CA THR A 49 3.28 10.91 10.06
C THR A 49 2.61 10.26 8.86
N VAL A 50 1.55 10.85 8.30
CA VAL A 50 0.91 10.38 7.05
C VAL A 50 1.93 10.31 5.90
N LYS A 51 2.70 11.38 5.68
CA LYS A 51 3.72 11.42 4.63
C LYS A 51 4.77 10.32 4.82
N THR A 52 5.23 10.13 6.05
CA THR A 52 6.21 9.10 6.41
C THR A 52 5.63 7.70 6.20
N HIS A 53 4.41 7.43 6.67
CA HIS A 53 3.71 6.16 6.47
C HIS A 53 3.54 5.85 5.00
N LEU A 54 3.08 6.80 4.18
CA LEU A 54 2.90 6.59 2.75
C LEU A 54 4.22 6.30 2.03
N HIS A 55 5.29 6.99 2.39
CA HIS A 55 6.63 6.72 1.85
C HIS A 55 7.08 5.29 2.19
N ARG A 56 7.00 4.90 3.46
CA ARG A 56 7.39 3.56 3.93
C ARG A 56 6.49 2.46 3.36
N ALA A 57 5.19 2.71 3.25
CA ALA A 57 4.21 1.81 2.65
C ALA A 57 4.57 1.49 1.19
N ARG A 58 4.87 2.52 0.38
CA ARG A 58 5.26 2.33 -1.03
C ARG A 58 6.56 1.56 -1.18
N ALA A 59 7.57 1.88 -0.36
CA ALA A 59 8.84 1.16 -0.37
C ALA A 59 8.65 -0.32 0.00
N ALA A 60 7.89 -0.60 1.06
CA ALA A 60 7.60 -1.95 1.51
C ALA A 60 6.77 -2.75 0.49
N LEU A 61 5.78 -2.11 -0.16
CA LEU A 61 4.97 -2.72 -1.21
C LEU A 61 5.82 -3.08 -2.44
N LYS A 62 6.68 -2.16 -2.89
CA LYS A 62 7.62 -2.41 -3.99
C LYS A 62 8.55 -3.58 -3.70
N ALA A 63 9.11 -3.65 -2.48
CA ALA A 63 9.99 -4.74 -2.08
C ALA A 63 9.27 -6.11 -2.10
N ARG A 64 8.04 -6.16 -1.59
CA ARG A 64 7.21 -7.38 -1.57
C ARG A 64 6.83 -7.86 -2.96
N LEU A 65 6.37 -6.95 -3.82
CA LEU A 65 6.06 -7.27 -5.21
C LEU A 65 7.30 -7.77 -5.97
N ALA A 66 8.48 -7.19 -5.69
CA ALA A 66 9.73 -7.66 -6.28
C ALA A 66 10.13 -9.07 -5.77
N ALA A 67 9.89 -9.38 -4.49
CA ALA A 67 10.15 -10.72 -3.95
C ALA A 67 9.23 -11.77 -4.58
N ARG A 68 7.92 -11.51 -4.61
CA ARG A 68 6.92 -12.40 -5.20
C ARG A 68 7.18 -12.70 -6.68
N ARG A 69 7.60 -11.69 -7.46
CA ARG A 69 7.99 -11.92 -8.86
C ARG A 69 9.18 -12.84 -9.02
N ARG A 70 10.12 -12.86 -8.07
CA ARG A 70 11.26 -13.80 -8.10
C ARG A 70 10.81 -15.21 -7.74
N GLU A 71 9.87 -15.36 -6.82
CA GLU A 71 9.29 -16.65 -6.43
C GLU A 71 8.49 -17.30 -7.56
N THR A 72 7.68 -16.55 -8.31
CA THR A 72 6.91 -17.08 -9.45
C THR A 72 7.77 -17.41 -10.68
N GLN A 73 9.02 -16.95 -10.73
CA GLN A 73 9.97 -17.18 -11.85
C GLN A 73 11.02 -18.25 -11.56
N SER A 74 11.00 -18.88 -10.37
CA SER A 74 11.78 -20.07 -10.01
C SER A 74 10.89 -21.31 -10.04
#